data_AF-A0A2V5T3D2-F1
#
_entry.id   AF-A0A2V5T3D2-F1
#
_cell.length_a   1.000
_cell.length_b   1.000
_cell.length_c   1.000
_cell.angle_alpha   90.00
_cell.angle_beta   90.00
_cell.angle_gamma   90.00
#
_symmetry.space_group_name_H-M   'P 1'
#
loop_
_entity.id
_entity.type
_entity.pdbx_description
1 polymer ?
#
loop_
_entity_poly.entity_id
_entity_poly.type
_entity_poly.pdbx_seq_one_letter_code
_entity_poly.pdbx_strand_id
1 'polypeptide(L)'
;MHTLFEEFAVPFVIHGDKALEKVKRPTTLAGSHLDIVPTLINLAAPSGFVYHAFGRDLLDPSQTQVGFGCNTVMGPDFILRIHDPARVEDLHGQPVTGVDGASLARHYRELHALGWWRAMKGSQWPAATSSASEKK
;
A
#
# COMPACT_ATOMS: atom_id res chain seq x y z
N MET A 1 22.70 1.63 -15.93
CA MET A 1 21.44 2.37 -15.73
C MET A 1 20.66 1.57 -14.71
N HIS A 2 20.30 2.16 -13.57
CA HIS A 2 19.54 1.44 -12.54
C HIS A 2 18.05 1.47 -12.86
N THR A 3 17.36 0.34 -12.66
CA THR A 3 15.90 0.29 -12.80
C THR A 3 15.22 0.89 -11.57
N LEU A 4 13.95 1.28 -11.68
CA LEU A 4 13.18 1.71 -10.51
C LEU A 4 13.10 0.61 -9.45
N PHE A 5 13.05 -0.66 -9.85
CA PHE A 5 13.08 -1.78 -8.92
C PHE A 5 14.39 -1.82 -8.13
N GLU A 6 15.54 -1.67 -8.79
CA GLU A 6 16.84 -1.63 -8.11
C GLU A 6 16.99 -0.43 -7.16
N GLU A 7 16.34 0.69 -7.46
CA GLU A 7 16.40 1.91 -6.64
C GLU A 7 15.51 1.85 -5.40
N PHE A 8 14.30 1.25 -5.51
CA PHE A 8 13.26 1.36 -4.49
C PHE A 8 12.87 0.06 -3.81
N ALA A 9 13.16 -1.10 -4.41
CA ALA A 9 12.79 -2.37 -3.81
C ALA A 9 13.66 -2.66 -2.58
N VAL A 10 13.01 -3.09 -1.50
CA VAL A 10 13.68 -3.57 -0.30
C VAL A 10 13.18 -4.97 0.03
N PRO A 11 14.06 -5.92 0.38
CA PRO A 11 13.64 -7.25 0.74
C PRO A 11 12.93 -7.22 2.10
N PHE A 12 11.80 -7.93 2.18
CA PHE A 12 11.12 -8.22 3.44
C PHE A 12 11.07 -9.74 3.62
N VAL A 13 11.72 -10.23 4.68
CA VAL A 13 11.85 -11.67 4.95
C VAL A 13 11.15 -12.00 6.27
N ILE A 14 10.16 -12.89 6.21
CA ILE A 14 9.52 -13.49 7.38
C ILE A 14 9.96 -14.96 7.43
N HIS A 15 10.42 -15.40 8.60
CA HIS A 15 10.81 -16.79 8.85
C HIS A 15 10.16 -17.32 10.13
N GLY A 16 9.84 -18.62 10.16
CA GLY A 16 9.26 -19.28 11.33
C GLY A 16 8.35 -20.44 10.95
N ASP A 17 8.88 -21.66 11.05
CA ASP A 17 8.23 -22.87 10.53
C ASP A 17 6.81 -23.07 11.09
N LYS A 18 6.65 -22.99 12.41
CA LYS A 18 5.35 -23.17 13.07
C LYS A 18 4.36 -22.03 12.78
N ALA A 19 4.86 -20.80 12.70
CA ALA A 19 4.02 -19.62 12.48
C ALA A 19 3.49 -19.56 11.04
N LEU A 20 4.24 -20.10 10.09
CA LEU A 20 3.92 -20.03 8.66
C LEU A 20 3.31 -21.33 8.10
N GLU A 21 3.27 -22.41 8.88
CA GLU A 21 2.84 -23.74 8.44
C GLU A 21 1.45 -23.75 7.78
N LYS A 22 0.52 -22.95 8.32
CA LYS A 22 -0.88 -22.90 7.87
C LYS A 22 -1.19 -21.70 6.95
N VAL A 23 -0.19 -20.89 6.63
CA VAL A 23 -0.38 -19.69 5.83
C VAL A 23 -0.52 -20.08 4.35
N LYS A 24 -1.68 -19.78 3.77
CA LYS A 24 -1.87 -19.84 2.31
C LYS A 24 -1.32 -18.57 1.68
N ARG A 25 -0.12 -18.65 1.12
CA ARG A 25 0.55 -17.48 0.54
C ARG A 25 -0.06 -17.09 -0.81
N PRO A 26 -0.17 -15.80 -1.12
CA PRO A 26 -0.43 -15.33 -2.47
C PRO A 26 0.62 -15.88 -3.46
N THR A 27 0.22 -16.09 -4.72
CA THR A 27 1.12 -16.54 -5.79
C THR A 27 2.21 -15.51 -6.11
N THR A 28 1.88 -14.24 -5.97
CA THR A 28 2.79 -13.12 -6.15
C THR A 28 2.65 -12.17 -4.97
N LEU A 29 3.74 -11.52 -4.56
CA LEU A 29 3.78 -10.66 -3.39
C LEU A 29 4.36 -9.31 -3.77
N ALA A 30 3.63 -8.26 -3.44
CA ALA A 30 4.12 -6.90 -3.45
C ALA A 30 3.45 -6.12 -2.32
N GLY A 31 4.21 -5.23 -1.70
CA GLY A 31 3.81 -4.60 -0.46
C GLY A 31 4.73 -3.45 -0.08
N SER A 32 4.40 -2.81 1.03
CA SER A 32 5.11 -1.69 1.59
C SER A 32 5.28 -1.86 3.10
N HIS A 33 6.01 -0.94 3.73
CA HIS A 33 6.15 -0.92 5.18
C HIS A 33 4.80 -0.79 5.92
N LEU A 34 3.76 -0.23 5.28
CA LEU A 34 2.42 -0.13 5.87
C LEU A 34 1.80 -1.51 6.15
N ASP A 35 2.23 -2.53 5.42
CA ASP A 35 1.63 -3.86 5.44
C ASP A 35 2.31 -4.80 6.44
N ILE A 36 3.48 -4.43 6.97
CA ILE A 36 4.26 -5.27 7.90
C ILE A 36 3.47 -5.51 9.19
N VAL A 37 3.01 -4.44 9.85
CA VAL A 37 2.31 -4.53 11.13
C VAL A 37 1.00 -5.33 11.02
N PRO A 38 0.07 -5.03 10.09
CA PRO A 38 -1.15 -5.82 9.96
C PRO A 38 -0.87 -7.30 9.63
N THR A 39 0.15 -7.61 8.83
CA THR A 39 0.57 -8.99 8.56
C THR A 39 1.00 -9.71 9.85
N LEU A 40 1.87 -9.09 10.66
CA LEU A 40 2.34 -9.69 11.91
C LEU A 40 1.24 -9.83 12.95
N ILE A 41 0.34 -8.87 13.05
CA ILE A 41 -0.83 -8.94 13.93
C ILE A 41 -1.71 -10.11 13.52
N ASN A 42 -2.03 -10.27 12.23
CA ASN A 42 -2.88 -11.36 11.77
C ASN A 42 -2.26 -12.75 11.97
N LEU A 43 -0.93 -12.85 11.95
CA LEU A 43 -0.22 -14.10 12.26
C LEU A 43 -0.27 -14.48 13.75
N ALA A 44 -0.27 -13.50 14.65
CA ALA A 44 -0.05 -13.73 16.09
C ALA A 44 -1.30 -13.52 16.96
N ALA A 45 -2.25 -12.70 16.52
CA ALA A 45 -3.41 -12.32 17.31
C ALA A 45 -4.42 -13.47 17.42
N PRO A 46 -5.16 -13.55 18.54
CA PRO A 46 -6.25 -14.53 18.67
C PRO A 46 -7.37 -14.22 17.68
N SER A 47 -8.13 -15.26 17.33
CA SER A 47 -9.32 -15.10 16.47
C SER A 47 -10.30 -14.07 17.06
N GLY A 48 -10.78 -13.16 16.20
CA GLY A 48 -11.70 -12.09 16.59
C GLY A 48 -11.02 -10.81 17.08
N PHE A 49 -9.69 -10.74 17.15
CA PHE A 49 -8.98 -9.50 17.44
C PHE A 49 -9.22 -8.46 16.33
N VAL A 50 -9.51 -7.21 16.73
CA VAL A 50 -9.77 -6.10 15.80
C VAL A 50 -8.65 -5.07 15.90
N TYR A 51 -8.10 -4.72 14.75
CA TYR A 51 -7.08 -3.68 14.62
C TYR A 51 -7.37 -2.84 13.37
N HIS A 52 -7.05 -1.55 13.43
CA HIS A 52 -7.20 -0.64 12.30
C HIS A 52 -5.83 -0.26 11.75
N ALA A 53 -5.63 -0.49 10.46
CA ALA A 53 -4.40 -0.21 9.74
C ALA A 53 -4.68 0.57 8.46
N PHE A 54 -3.68 1.28 7.95
CA PHE A 54 -3.69 1.81 6.58
C PHE A 54 -3.26 0.75 5.56
N GLY A 55 -2.27 -0.07 5.93
CA GLY A 55 -1.87 -1.22 5.13
C GLY A 55 -2.78 -2.41 5.37
N ARG A 56 -2.37 -3.54 4.81
CA ARG A 56 -3.12 -4.79 4.78
C ARG A 56 -2.23 -5.98 5.12
N ASP A 57 -2.84 -7.13 5.33
CA ASP A 57 -2.11 -8.39 5.43
C ASP A 57 -1.52 -8.79 4.07
N LEU A 58 -0.20 -8.91 4.00
CA LEU A 58 0.51 -9.38 2.81
C LEU A 58 0.23 -10.84 2.50
N LEU A 59 -0.08 -11.64 3.52
CA LEU A 59 -0.27 -13.07 3.42
C LEU A 59 -1.73 -13.46 3.14
N ASP A 60 -2.64 -12.48 3.12
CA ASP A 60 -4.03 -12.68 2.72
C ASP A 60 -4.14 -12.70 1.18
N PRO A 61 -4.49 -13.86 0.56
CA PRO A 61 -4.61 -13.98 -0.89
C PRO A 61 -5.82 -13.26 -1.47
N SER A 62 -6.76 -12.81 -0.63
CA SER A 62 -7.92 -12.03 -1.08
C SER A 62 -7.60 -10.55 -1.29
N GLN A 63 -6.47 -10.07 -0.78
CA GLN A 63 -6.08 -8.67 -0.87
C GLN A 63 -5.25 -8.37 -2.13
N THR A 64 -5.47 -7.17 -2.69
CA THR A 64 -4.72 -6.68 -3.85
C THR A 64 -3.24 -6.53 -3.52
N GLN A 65 -2.38 -7.19 -4.31
CA GLN A 65 -0.94 -7.22 -4.09
C GLN A 65 -0.24 -5.96 -4.60
N VAL A 66 -0.38 -4.84 -3.88
CA VAL A 66 0.26 -3.56 -4.21
C VAL A 66 0.82 -2.91 -2.95
N GLY A 67 2.04 -2.37 -3.05
CA GLY A 67 2.72 -1.61 -2.03
C GLY A 67 2.73 -0.10 -2.33
N PHE A 68 2.39 0.71 -1.33
CA PHE A 68 2.46 2.18 -1.40
C PHE A 68 3.66 2.66 -0.58
N GLY A 69 4.80 2.85 -1.28
CA GLY A 69 6.07 3.25 -0.69
C GLY A 69 6.23 4.76 -0.54
N CYS A 70 7.47 5.24 -0.39
CA CYS A 70 7.76 6.67 -0.45
C CYS A 70 7.98 7.08 -1.90
N ASN A 71 7.11 7.93 -2.46
CA ASN A 71 7.13 8.39 -3.86
C ASN A 71 6.98 7.30 -4.95
N THR A 72 6.72 6.05 -4.58
CA THR A 72 6.56 4.93 -5.52
C THR A 72 5.38 4.05 -5.15
N VAL A 73 4.85 3.38 -6.17
CA VAL A 73 3.87 2.29 -6.03
C VAL A 73 4.40 1.08 -6.77
N MET A 74 4.34 -0.08 -6.14
CA MET A 74 4.88 -1.32 -6.67
C MET A 74 3.82 -2.42 -6.60
N GLY A 75 3.50 -3.01 -7.74
CA GLY A 75 2.79 -4.27 -7.83
C GLY A 75 3.76 -5.44 -8.00
N PRO A 76 3.27 -6.67 -8.21
CA PRO A 76 4.14 -7.84 -8.25
C PRO A 76 5.01 -7.92 -9.50
N ASP A 77 4.64 -7.20 -10.55
CA ASP A 77 5.28 -7.17 -11.86
C ASP A 77 5.48 -5.75 -12.40
N PHE A 78 5.12 -4.71 -11.64
CA PHE A 78 5.25 -3.33 -12.06
C PHE A 78 5.72 -2.38 -10.94
N ILE A 79 6.28 -1.25 -11.33
CA ILE A 79 6.62 -0.14 -10.45
C ILE A 79 6.38 1.20 -11.19
N LEU A 80 5.94 2.21 -10.44
CA LEU A 80 5.79 3.57 -10.94
C LEU A 80 6.20 4.61 -9.90
N ARG A 81 6.56 5.81 -10.37
CA ARG A 81 6.78 6.99 -9.53
C ARG A 81 5.50 7.82 -9.44
N ILE A 82 5.18 8.30 -8.25
CA ILE A 82 3.94 9.06 -8.02
C ILE A 82 3.88 10.39 -8.78
N HIS A 83 5.03 11.01 -9.04
CA HIS A 83 5.10 12.26 -9.80
C HIS A 83 4.97 12.08 -11.32
N ASP A 84 5.07 10.84 -11.82
CA ASP A 84 4.84 10.50 -13.22
C ASP A 84 4.06 9.18 -13.32
N PRO A 85 2.78 9.18 -12.91
CA PRO A 85 1.99 7.95 -12.82
C PRO A 85 1.60 7.38 -14.18
N ALA A 86 1.84 8.11 -15.28
CA ALA A 86 1.62 7.60 -16.63
C ALA A 86 2.76 6.68 -17.09
N ARG A 87 3.95 6.82 -16.49
CA ARG A 87 5.11 6.00 -16.78
C ARG A 87 5.19 4.83 -15.80
N VAL A 88 4.68 3.69 -16.25
CA VAL A 88 4.77 2.42 -15.53
C VAL A 88 5.86 1.57 -16.16
N GLU A 89 6.71 0.98 -15.32
CA GLU A 89 7.78 0.08 -15.74
C GLU A 89 7.55 -1.31 -15.12
N ASP A 90 8.02 -2.37 -15.78
CA ASP A 90 8.18 -3.68 -15.15
C ASP A 90 9.39 -3.68 -14.21
N LEU A 91 9.65 -4.81 -13.55
CA LEU A 91 10.77 -4.92 -12.61
C LEU A 91 12.15 -4.90 -13.32
N HIS A 92 12.18 -4.96 -14.65
CA HIS A 92 13.36 -4.88 -15.50
C HIS A 92 13.52 -3.50 -16.17
N GLY A 93 12.67 -2.52 -15.83
CA GLY A 93 12.70 -1.16 -16.36
C GLY A 93 12.10 -1.01 -17.77
N GLN A 94 11.34 -1.99 -18.27
CA GLN A 94 10.63 -1.88 -19.54
C GLN A 94 9.25 -1.24 -19.35
N PRO A 95 8.78 -0.39 -20.29
CA PRO A 95 7.45 0.20 -20.19
C PRO A 95 6.34 -0.87 -20.16
N VAL A 96 5.39 -0.72 -19.24
CA VAL A 96 4.21 -1.59 -19.10
C VAL A 96 2.95 -0.81 -19.45
N THR A 97 2.00 -1.49 -20.09
CA THR A 97 0.67 -0.95 -20.41
C THR A 97 -0.42 -1.73 -19.66
N GLY A 98 -1.60 -1.15 -19.51
CA GLY A 98 -2.74 -1.79 -18.83
C GLY A 98 -2.78 -1.60 -17.31
N VAL A 99 -1.77 -0.97 -16.72
CA VAL A 99 -1.79 -0.55 -15.31
C VAL A 99 -2.36 0.87 -15.20
N ASP A 100 -3.44 1.03 -14.42
CA ASP A 100 -4.02 2.34 -14.14
C ASP A 100 -3.22 3.09 -13.05
N GLY A 101 -2.09 3.66 -13.46
CA GLY A 101 -1.22 4.43 -12.58
C GLY A 101 -1.89 5.68 -11.99
N ALA A 102 -2.88 6.27 -12.68
CA ALA A 102 -3.61 7.43 -12.18
C ALA A 102 -4.47 7.08 -10.95
N SER A 103 -5.16 5.93 -10.98
CA SER A 103 -5.89 5.42 -9.81
C SER A 103 -4.96 5.04 -8.66
N LEU A 104 -3.81 4.42 -8.95
CA LEU A 104 -2.81 4.10 -7.93
C LEU A 104 -2.26 5.36 -7.26
N ALA A 105 -1.93 6.39 -8.03
CA ALA A 105 -1.44 7.66 -7.50
C ALA A 105 -2.53 8.42 -6.73
N ARG A 106 -3.80 8.29 -7.11
CA ARG A 106 -4.92 8.80 -6.32
C ARG A 106 -4.98 8.13 -4.96
N HIS A 107 -4.92 6.79 -4.92
CA HIS A 107 -4.95 6.06 -3.66
C HIS A 107 -3.76 6.39 -2.74
N TYR A 108 -2.56 6.52 -3.32
CA TYR A 108 -1.38 7.02 -2.59
C TYR A 108 -1.66 8.36 -1.90
N ARG A 109 -2.26 9.32 -2.61
CA ARG A 109 -2.58 10.64 -2.05
C ARG A 109 -3.65 10.56 -0.97
N GLU A 110 -4.64 9.68 -1.13
CA GLU A 110 -5.66 9.43 -0.10
C GLU A 110 -5.03 8.91 1.19
N LEU A 111 -4.14 7.92 1.11
CA LEU A 111 -3.40 7.40 2.26
C LEU A 111 -2.56 8.49 2.95
N HIS A 112 -1.86 9.31 2.17
CA HIS A 112 -1.04 10.39 2.71
C HIS A 112 -1.88 11.52 3.33
N ALA A 113 -3.02 11.86 2.72
CA ALA A 113 -3.95 12.84 3.26
C ALA A 113 -4.52 12.37 4.60
N LEU A 114 -4.93 11.09 4.70
CA LEU A 114 -5.40 10.49 5.94
C LEU A 114 -4.30 10.42 7.00
N GLY A 115 -3.08 10.02 6.62
CA GLY A 115 -1.93 9.96 7.51
C GLY A 115 -1.59 11.33 8.09
N TRP A 116 -1.50 12.35 7.23
CA TRP A 116 -1.30 13.73 7.65
C TRP A 116 -2.42 14.21 8.57
N TRP A 117 -3.67 13.94 8.22
CA TRP A 117 -4.81 14.34 9.04
C TRP A 117 -4.76 13.71 10.42
N ARG A 118 -4.51 12.39 10.51
CA ARG A 118 -4.36 11.69 11.79
C ARG A 118 -3.22 12.27 12.63
N ALA A 119 -2.10 12.60 12.01
CA ALA A 119 -0.97 13.23 12.71
C ALA A 119 -1.30 14.63 13.24
N MET A 120 -2.03 15.44 12.47
CA MET A 120 -2.29 16.85 12.80
C MET A 120 -3.56 17.10 13.61
N LYS A 121 -4.57 16.23 13.47
CA LYS A 121 -5.93 16.41 14.00
C LYS A 121 -6.40 15.24 14.88
N GLY A 122 -5.58 14.20 15.01
CA GLY A 122 -5.88 13.04 15.84
C GLY A 122 -7.06 12.23 15.31
N SER A 123 -8.02 11.90 16.18
CA SER A 123 -9.16 11.04 15.86
C SER A 123 -10.38 11.74 15.26
N GLN A 124 -10.36 13.07 15.19
CA GLN A 124 -11.46 13.84 14.62
C GLN A 124 -11.59 13.55 13.13
N TRP A 125 -12.81 13.51 12.58
CA TRP A 125 -13.02 13.42 11.13
C TRP A 125 -13.16 14.83 10.54
N PRO A 126 -12.77 15.10 9.28
CA PRO A 126 -13.06 16.37 8.64
C PRO A 126 -14.57 16.61 8.68
N ALA A 127 -15.01 17.69 9.34
CA ALA A 127 -16.40 18.11 9.27
C ALA A 127 -16.73 18.46 7.82
N ALA A 128 -17.86 17.96 7.31
CA ALA A 128 -18.32 18.35 5.98
C ALA A 128 -18.50 19.87 5.98
N THR A 129 -17.78 20.58 5.10
CA THR A 129 -17.99 22.00 4.90
C THR A 129 -19.44 22.17 4.43
N SER A 130 -20.31 22.71 5.29
CA SER A 130 -21.61 23.18 4.86
C SER A 130 -21.34 24.31 3.89
N SER A 131 -21.62 24.10 2.60
CA SER A 131 -21.67 25.19 1.63
C SER A 131 -22.85 26.08 1.99
N ALA A 132 -22.63 27.02 2.91
CA ALA A 132 -23.56 28.10 3.16
C ALA A 132 -23.65 28.92 1.88
N SER A 133 -24.86 28.96 1.33
CA SER A 133 -25.25 29.76 0.18
C SER A 133 -24.97 31.24 0.44
N GLU A 134 -23.99 31.82 -0.25
CA GLU A 134 -23.98 33.26 -0.49
C GLU A 134 -24.86 33.55 -1.71
N LYS A 135 -26.16 33.71 -1.46
CA LYS A 135 -26.98 34.60 -2.28
C LYS A 135 -26.91 35.98 -1.64
N LYS A 136 -26.30 36.93 -2.33
CA LYS A 136 -26.72 38.34 -2.25
C LYS A 136 -26.43 39.05 -3.56
#